data_AF-A0A1Z9GYE3-F1
#
_entry.id   AF-A0A1Z9GYE3-F1
#
_cell.length_a   1.000
_cell.length_b   1.000
_cell.length_c   1.000
_cell.angle_alpha   90.00
_cell.angle_beta   90.00
_cell.angle_gamma   90.00
#
_symmetry.space_group_name_H-M   'P 1'
#
loop_
_entity.id
_entity.type
_entity.pdbx_description
1 polymer ?
#
loop_
_entity_poly.entity_id
_entity_poly.type
_entity_poly.pdbx_seq_one_letter_code
_entity_poly.pdbx_strand_id
1 'polypeptide(L)'
;MHLRELFLREDDRATAVFAFGRFNPPTIGHQKLLQKVIAMTKQVNGKGYIFLSQKQNNKTDPLNFKEKQDYLKMFYPQLAIGDAGVKTIIQALQKIQAEGRTRIVMVAGSDRVEEFAKLLNQYNGKPDKAGNDLYKFDSIDVVSAGERDPDQEGASGASASKARELAAKGQEHEFSKIIMGGNTGKKLYDIIQDRLGKQIDENNKKLYNENMEDAKPTVYLDMDGVLADFFGGVEKMYGVEHWKQLTNDKTKDLKKEVIDRITGTDFFATLPKFPAADELINMVKKFTGGKFSINTSPLRGDHENSGKYKKVWISNNIEQPDEIIVTGRKESYAKDKGTGTPNILIDDRPINIQKWQAAGGYGILYQANRDSLDKVKKGLEGYAKV
;
A
#
# COMPACT_ATOMS: atom_id res chain seq x y z
N MET A 1 -3.30 -22.36 50.92
CA MET A 1 -2.78 -23.13 49.77
C MET A 1 -2.73 -22.18 48.59
N HIS A 2 -1.54 -21.78 48.15
CA HIS A 2 -1.38 -20.74 47.14
C HIS A 2 -1.68 -21.29 45.73
N LEU A 3 -2.22 -20.48 44.80
CA LEU A 3 -2.51 -20.88 43.40
C LEU A 3 -1.36 -21.63 42.72
N ARG A 4 -0.11 -21.30 43.07
CA ARG A 4 1.11 -21.95 42.60
C ARG A 4 1.22 -23.42 43.02
N GLU A 5 0.81 -23.77 44.24
CA GLU A 5 0.82 -25.16 44.74
C GLU A 5 -0.27 -26.01 44.06
N LEU A 6 -1.40 -25.41 43.67
CA LEU A 6 -2.47 -26.09 42.94
C LEU A 6 -2.06 -26.44 41.49
N PHE A 7 -1.36 -25.54 40.78
CA PHE A 7 -0.87 -25.80 39.41
C PHE A 7 0.33 -26.75 39.33
N LEU A 8 1.16 -26.80 40.39
CA LEU A 8 2.23 -27.79 40.51
C LEU A 8 1.67 -29.20 40.79
N ARG A 9 0.60 -29.32 41.58
CA ARG A 9 -0.06 -30.60 41.86
C ARG A 9 -0.84 -31.22 40.70
N GLU A 10 -1.10 -30.46 39.63
CA GLU A 10 -1.92 -30.93 38.51
C GLU A 10 -1.20 -31.97 37.62
N ASP A 11 0.14 -31.94 37.54
CA ASP A 11 0.95 -32.99 36.89
C ASP A 11 2.41 -33.12 37.33
N ASP A 12 2.92 -32.26 38.23
CA ASP A 12 4.30 -32.26 38.76
C ASP A 12 5.43 -32.15 37.70
N ARG A 13 5.12 -31.66 36.49
CA ARG A 13 6.12 -31.52 35.42
C ARG A 13 6.84 -30.18 35.51
N ALA A 14 8.14 -30.22 35.84
CA ALA A 14 8.99 -29.03 35.91
C ALA A 14 9.31 -28.37 34.56
N THR A 15 9.20 -29.12 33.45
CA THR A 15 9.58 -28.65 32.10
C THR A 15 8.35 -28.29 31.27
N ALA A 16 8.34 -27.09 30.70
CA ALA A 16 7.35 -26.68 29.69
C ALA A 16 7.95 -26.75 28.29
N VAL A 17 7.29 -27.46 27.38
CA VAL A 17 7.61 -27.44 25.95
C VAL A 17 6.58 -26.60 25.25
N PHE A 18 6.99 -25.56 24.51
CA PHE A 18 6.02 -24.65 23.93
C PHE A 18 6.36 -24.18 22.52
N ALA A 19 5.33 -23.76 21.80
CA ALA A 19 5.47 -22.99 20.57
C ALA A 19 4.56 -21.75 20.62
N PHE A 20 4.91 -20.72 19.85
CA PHE A 20 4.13 -19.50 19.71
C PHE A 20 3.87 -19.22 18.23
N GLY A 21 2.61 -19.00 17.83
CA GLY A 21 2.29 -18.82 16.42
C GLY A 21 0.99 -18.08 16.14
N ARG A 22 0.80 -17.68 14.88
CA ARG A 22 -0.42 -16.98 14.43
C ARG A 22 -1.56 -17.94 14.12
N PHE A 23 -1.26 -19.08 13.50
CA PHE A 23 -2.21 -20.13 13.09
C PHE A 23 -3.46 -19.59 12.39
N ASN A 24 -3.26 -18.77 11.35
CA ASN A 24 -4.29 -17.93 10.74
C ASN A 24 -4.43 -18.15 9.22
N PRO A 25 -4.87 -19.33 8.75
CA PRO A 25 -5.40 -20.46 9.54
C PRO A 25 -4.38 -21.57 9.88
N PRO A 26 -4.74 -22.54 10.73
CA PRO A 26 -3.93 -23.74 11.00
C PRO A 26 -3.86 -24.66 9.77
N THR A 27 -2.72 -24.67 9.08
CA THR A 27 -2.46 -25.55 7.91
C THR A 27 -1.70 -26.82 8.29
N ILE A 28 -1.65 -27.79 7.37
CA ILE A 28 -0.80 -29.00 7.52
C ILE A 28 0.68 -28.67 7.70
N GLY A 29 1.15 -27.54 7.14
CA GLY A 29 2.50 -27.02 7.40
C GLY A 29 2.80 -26.74 8.89
N HIS A 30 1.77 -26.54 9.73
CA HIS A 30 1.94 -26.40 11.18
C HIS A 30 1.97 -27.73 11.92
N GLN A 31 1.53 -28.85 11.31
CA GLN A 31 1.48 -30.15 11.99
C GLN A 31 2.87 -30.60 12.43
N LYS A 32 3.90 -30.36 11.62
CA LYS A 32 5.29 -30.71 11.98
C LYS A 32 5.75 -30.02 13.27
N LEU A 33 5.45 -28.72 13.40
CA LEU A 33 5.73 -27.95 14.62
C LEU A 33 4.99 -28.56 15.82
N LEU A 34 3.70 -28.83 15.68
CA LEU A 34 2.86 -29.37 16.77
C LEU A 34 3.26 -30.79 17.17
N GLN A 35 3.59 -31.64 16.20
CA GLN A 35 4.10 -32.98 16.45
C GLN A 35 5.46 -32.94 17.14
N LYS A 36 6.36 -32.01 16.76
CA LYS A 36 7.64 -31.84 17.45
C LYS A 36 7.45 -31.39 18.89
N VAL A 37 6.50 -30.50 19.17
CA VAL A 37 6.12 -30.14 20.55
C VAL A 37 5.69 -31.40 21.32
N ILE A 38 4.79 -32.22 20.76
CA ILE A 38 4.31 -33.46 21.41
C ILE A 38 5.43 -34.49 21.61
N ALA A 39 6.33 -34.65 20.64
CA ALA A 39 7.45 -35.56 20.75
C ALA A 39 8.40 -35.10 21.88
N MET A 40 8.67 -33.81 21.93
CA MET A 40 9.56 -33.22 22.92
C MET A 40 8.93 -33.25 24.33
N THR A 41 7.62 -33.04 24.48
CA THR A 41 6.95 -33.17 25.79
C THR A 41 7.11 -34.58 26.36
N LYS A 42 7.02 -35.61 25.53
CA LYS A 42 7.28 -37.00 25.95
C LYS A 42 8.75 -37.20 26.32
N GLN A 43 9.68 -36.70 25.49
CA GLN A 43 11.11 -36.87 25.70
C GLN A 43 11.60 -36.26 27.02
N VAL A 44 11.11 -35.07 27.38
CA VAL A 44 11.55 -34.35 28.59
C VAL A 44 10.63 -34.52 29.79
N ASN A 45 9.63 -35.41 29.68
CA ASN A 45 8.54 -35.57 30.64
C ASN A 45 7.90 -34.20 31.03
N GLY A 46 7.61 -33.37 30.03
CA GLY A 46 7.16 -31.99 30.18
C GLY A 46 5.68 -31.77 29.82
N LYS A 47 5.16 -30.58 30.13
CA LYS A 47 3.82 -30.11 29.73
C LYS A 47 3.90 -29.33 28.42
N GLY A 48 2.99 -29.61 27.48
CA GLY A 48 2.98 -29.02 26.14
C GLY A 48 2.05 -27.82 26.02
N TYR A 49 2.56 -26.70 25.50
CA TYR A 49 1.80 -25.46 25.32
C TYR A 49 1.87 -24.95 23.89
N ILE A 50 0.75 -24.47 23.36
CA ILE A 50 0.70 -23.74 22.09
C ILE A 50 0.10 -22.37 22.36
N PHE A 51 0.93 -21.35 22.40
CA PHE A 51 0.46 -19.98 22.54
C PHE A 51 0.09 -19.41 21.18
N LEU A 52 -1.06 -18.74 21.14
CA LEU A 52 -1.62 -18.18 19.92
C LEU A 52 -1.51 -16.65 19.98
N SER A 53 -1.05 -16.05 18.89
CA SER A 53 -1.08 -14.60 18.75
C SER A 53 -2.51 -14.08 18.83
N GLN A 54 -2.70 -12.98 19.56
CA GLN A 54 -3.98 -12.27 19.69
C GLN A 54 -4.27 -11.34 18.51
N LYS A 55 -3.33 -11.21 17.55
CA LYS A 55 -3.52 -10.35 16.37
C LYS A 55 -4.74 -10.83 15.56
N GLN A 56 -5.61 -9.89 15.21
CA GLN A 56 -6.79 -10.10 14.37
C GLN A 56 -6.92 -8.96 13.37
N ASN A 57 -7.08 -9.30 12.10
CA ASN A 57 -7.45 -8.38 11.02
C ASN A 57 -7.88 -9.24 9.83
N ASN A 58 -8.82 -8.76 9.03
CA ASN A 58 -9.40 -9.57 7.97
C ASN A 58 -8.38 -10.04 6.90
N LYS A 59 -7.24 -9.34 6.70
CA LYS A 59 -6.29 -9.61 5.59
C LYS A 59 -5.33 -10.74 5.90
N THR A 60 -4.66 -10.62 7.04
CA THR A 60 -3.52 -11.46 7.41
C THR A 60 -3.84 -12.35 8.60
N ASP A 61 -4.83 -11.99 9.40
CA ASP A 61 -5.23 -12.69 10.62
C ASP A 61 -6.76 -12.79 10.74
N PRO A 62 -7.44 -13.37 9.72
CA PRO A 62 -8.90 -13.34 9.63
C PRO A 62 -9.57 -14.07 10.78
N LEU A 63 -9.00 -15.16 11.32
CA LEU A 63 -9.55 -15.89 12.46
C LEU A 63 -9.23 -15.17 13.78
N ASN A 64 -10.23 -15.10 14.65
CA ASN A 64 -10.06 -14.60 16.00
C ASN A 64 -9.38 -15.65 16.90
N PHE A 65 -8.98 -15.22 18.10
CA PHE A 65 -8.26 -16.09 19.03
C PHE A 65 -9.03 -17.37 19.36
N LYS A 66 -10.33 -17.26 19.66
CA LYS A 66 -11.17 -18.39 20.06
C LYS A 66 -11.34 -19.40 18.94
N GLU A 67 -11.57 -18.96 17.71
CA GLU A 67 -11.69 -19.85 16.55
C GLU A 67 -10.44 -20.68 16.31
N LYS A 68 -9.26 -20.05 16.43
CA LYS A 68 -7.98 -20.76 16.32
C LYS A 68 -7.78 -21.76 17.44
N GLN A 69 -8.11 -21.35 18.67
CA GLN A 69 -7.99 -22.18 19.85
C GLN A 69 -8.91 -23.42 19.76
N ASP A 70 -10.18 -23.20 19.48
CA ASP A 70 -11.19 -24.27 19.36
C ASP A 70 -10.82 -25.24 18.24
N TYR A 71 -10.37 -24.71 17.09
CA TYR A 71 -9.98 -25.55 15.95
C TYR A 71 -8.76 -26.42 16.26
N LEU A 72 -7.71 -25.86 16.86
CA LEU A 72 -6.51 -26.62 17.24
C LEU A 72 -6.81 -27.65 18.33
N LYS A 73 -7.70 -27.35 19.28
CA LYS A 73 -8.12 -28.30 20.33
C LYS A 73 -8.81 -29.54 19.79
N MET A 74 -9.49 -29.45 18.63
CA MET A 74 -10.10 -30.61 17.99
C MET A 74 -9.07 -31.69 17.60
N PHE A 75 -7.86 -31.27 17.20
CA PHE A 75 -6.82 -32.18 16.71
C PHE A 75 -5.72 -32.45 17.75
N TYR A 76 -5.55 -31.55 18.72
CA TYR A 76 -4.50 -31.64 19.73
C TYR A 76 -5.03 -31.40 21.16
N PRO A 77 -6.01 -32.19 21.63
CA PRO A 77 -6.61 -32.02 22.95
C PRO A 77 -5.63 -32.23 24.12
N GLN A 78 -4.51 -32.92 23.87
CA GLN A 78 -3.45 -33.17 24.86
C GLN A 78 -2.54 -31.96 25.12
N LEU A 79 -2.63 -30.90 24.32
CA LEU A 79 -1.81 -29.70 24.47
C LEU A 79 -2.61 -28.59 25.14
N ALA A 80 -1.95 -27.78 25.96
CA ALA A 80 -2.50 -26.53 26.47
C ALA A 80 -2.52 -25.48 25.34
N ILE A 81 -3.62 -25.43 24.59
CA ILE A 81 -3.78 -24.51 23.45
C ILE A 81 -4.35 -23.17 23.93
N GLY A 82 -3.56 -22.10 23.78
CA GLY A 82 -3.94 -20.70 23.93
C GLY A 82 -4.25 -20.27 25.37
N ASP A 83 -3.96 -19.00 25.67
CA ASP A 83 -4.47 -18.30 26.86
C ASP A 83 -4.91 -16.87 26.45
N ALA A 84 -6.12 -16.46 26.85
CA ALA A 84 -6.69 -15.16 26.47
C ALA A 84 -5.93 -13.96 27.08
N GLY A 85 -5.25 -14.17 28.21
CA GLY A 85 -4.41 -13.17 28.87
C GLY A 85 -3.02 -13.04 28.26
N VAL A 86 -2.61 -13.99 27.40
CA VAL A 86 -1.28 -14.02 26.79
C VAL A 86 -1.31 -13.39 25.40
N LYS A 87 -0.65 -12.23 25.26
CA LYS A 87 -0.53 -11.46 24.00
C LYS A 87 0.87 -11.55 23.40
N THR A 88 1.90 -11.66 24.24
CA THR A 88 3.30 -11.66 23.84
C THR A 88 4.02 -12.93 24.29
N ILE A 89 5.18 -13.21 23.70
CA ILE A 89 6.03 -14.32 24.13
C ILE A 89 6.49 -14.16 25.58
N ILE A 90 6.75 -12.92 26.03
CA ILE A 90 7.12 -12.62 27.41
C ILE A 90 6.00 -12.99 28.38
N GLN A 91 4.74 -12.68 28.03
CA GLN A 91 3.58 -13.07 28.83
C GLN A 91 3.37 -14.59 28.85
N ALA A 92 3.71 -15.30 27.76
CA ALA A 92 3.69 -16.75 27.73
C ALA A 92 4.70 -17.34 28.75
N LEU A 93 5.90 -16.78 28.80
CA LEU A 93 6.95 -17.17 29.77
C LEU A 93 6.51 -16.88 31.20
N GLN A 94 5.95 -15.69 31.46
CA GLN A 94 5.39 -15.34 32.76
C GLN A 94 4.29 -16.32 33.19
N LYS A 95 3.42 -16.74 32.28
CA LYS A 95 2.38 -17.74 32.54
C LYS A 95 2.97 -19.09 32.90
N ILE A 96 3.92 -19.59 32.10
CA ILE A 96 4.62 -20.86 32.36
C ILE A 96 5.26 -20.83 33.76
N GLN A 97 5.95 -19.75 34.10
CA GLN A 97 6.59 -19.59 35.41
C GLN A 97 5.56 -19.50 36.54
N ALA A 98 4.45 -18.78 36.35
CA ALA A 98 3.37 -18.66 37.34
C ALA A 98 2.71 -20.01 37.65
N GLU A 99 2.67 -20.91 36.68
CA GLU A 99 2.24 -22.29 36.88
C GLU A 99 3.31 -23.16 37.58
N GLY A 100 4.49 -22.62 37.87
CA GLY A 100 5.54 -23.25 38.68
C GLY A 100 6.61 -24.00 37.89
N ARG A 101 6.60 -23.92 36.55
CA ARG A 101 7.57 -24.63 35.70
C ARG A 101 8.89 -23.87 35.72
N THR A 102 10.00 -24.59 35.83
CA THR A 102 11.33 -23.99 36.01
C THR A 102 12.25 -24.18 34.82
N ARG A 103 11.88 -25.03 33.85
CA ARG A 103 12.64 -25.25 32.61
C ARG A 103 11.75 -25.09 31.39
N ILE A 104 12.29 -24.56 30.30
CA ILE A 104 11.53 -24.40 29.05
C ILE A 104 12.27 -24.95 27.83
N VAL A 105 11.51 -25.53 26.91
CA VAL A 105 11.96 -25.92 25.57
C VAL A 105 11.04 -25.27 24.55
N MET A 106 11.52 -24.25 23.84
CA MET A 106 10.78 -23.63 22.75
C MET A 106 11.00 -24.42 21.46
N VAL A 107 9.91 -24.80 20.78
CA VAL A 107 9.97 -25.33 19.42
C VAL A 107 9.66 -24.21 18.42
N ALA A 108 10.57 -23.99 17.48
CA ALA A 108 10.46 -22.94 16.47
C ALA A 108 10.73 -23.46 15.06
N GLY A 109 10.36 -22.68 14.04
CA GLY A 109 10.86 -22.90 12.67
C GLY A 109 12.37 -22.77 12.61
N SER A 110 13.03 -23.53 11.72
CA SER A 110 14.49 -23.59 11.61
C SER A 110 15.13 -22.21 11.43
N ASP A 111 14.49 -21.33 10.66
CA ASP A 111 14.90 -19.96 10.37
C ASP A 111 14.85 -19.00 11.57
N ARG A 112 14.15 -19.37 12.65
CA ARG A 112 13.93 -18.51 13.82
C ARG A 112 14.61 -18.98 15.10
N VAL A 113 15.31 -20.12 15.07
CA VAL A 113 15.92 -20.74 16.27
C VAL A 113 16.90 -19.79 16.96
N GLU A 114 17.85 -19.22 16.20
CA GLU A 114 18.87 -18.32 16.78
C GLU A 114 18.26 -17.04 17.35
N GLU A 115 17.28 -16.46 16.65
CA GLU A 115 16.61 -15.24 17.09
C GLU A 115 15.89 -15.46 18.42
N PHE A 116 15.14 -16.57 18.54
CA PHE A 116 14.45 -16.90 19.78
C PHE A 116 15.42 -17.26 20.90
N ALA A 117 16.50 -18.00 20.59
CA ALA A 117 17.51 -18.32 21.59
C ALA A 117 18.13 -17.06 22.20
N LYS A 118 18.47 -16.07 21.37
CA LYS A 118 18.96 -14.76 21.82
C LYS A 118 17.92 -14.03 22.67
N LEU A 119 16.69 -13.90 22.17
CA LEU A 119 15.62 -13.19 22.85
C LEU A 119 15.33 -13.78 24.25
N LEU A 120 15.17 -15.10 24.33
CA LEU A 120 14.79 -15.78 25.57
C LEU A 120 15.90 -15.70 26.63
N ASN A 121 17.17 -15.82 26.22
CA ASN A 121 18.30 -15.74 27.15
C ASN A 121 18.65 -14.29 27.55
N GLN A 122 18.38 -13.31 26.70
CA GLN A 122 18.69 -11.91 26.98
C GLN A 122 17.99 -11.41 28.24
N TYR A 123 16.73 -11.80 28.48
CA TYR A 123 15.91 -11.33 29.59
C TYR A 123 15.77 -12.34 30.74
N ASN A 124 16.40 -13.51 30.66
CA ASN A 124 16.27 -14.54 31.70
C ASN A 124 16.96 -14.11 33.00
N GLY A 125 16.18 -13.86 34.06
CA GLY A 125 16.68 -13.41 35.35
C GLY A 125 17.30 -12.01 35.31
N LYS A 126 16.97 -11.20 34.31
CA LYS A 126 17.44 -9.81 34.18
C LYS A 126 16.26 -8.84 34.13
N PRO A 127 16.36 -7.68 34.79
CA PRO A 127 15.32 -6.67 34.74
C PRO A 127 15.22 -6.05 33.35
N ASP A 128 14.02 -5.59 32.99
CA ASP A 128 13.81 -4.76 31.82
C ASP A 128 14.36 -3.34 32.01
N LYS A 129 14.18 -2.48 30.99
CA LYS A 129 14.63 -1.07 31.05
C LYS A 129 13.96 -0.26 32.17
N ALA A 130 12.83 -0.73 32.72
CA ALA A 130 12.09 -0.11 33.80
C ALA A 130 12.40 -0.76 35.17
N GLY A 131 13.32 -1.72 35.23
CA GLY A 131 13.71 -2.40 36.47
C GLY A 131 12.82 -3.58 36.86
N ASN A 132 11.88 -4.01 36.01
CA ASN A 132 10.97 -5.10 36.33
C ASN A 132 11.57 -6.45 35.93
N ASP A 133 11.54 -7.42 36.85
CA ASP A 133 11.86 -8.80 36.54
C ASP A 133 10.78 -9.41 35.65
N LEU A 134 11.19 -9.88 34.46
CA LEU A 134 10.24 -10.41 33.47
C LEU A 134 9.94 -11.90 33.73
N TYR A 135 10.99 -12.72 33.79
CA TYR A 135 10.93 -14.16 34.06
C TYR A 135 12.33 -14.70 34.41
N LYS A 136 12.39 -15.88 35.02
CA LYS A 136 13.59 -16.63 35.35
C LYS A 136 13.31 -18.13 35.27
N PHE A 137 14.06 -18.81 34.41
CA PHE A 137 14.09 -20.26 34.28
C PHE A 137 15.50 -20.79 34.55
N ASP A 138 15.57 -22.00 35.09
CA ASP A 138 16.80 -22.74 35.35
C ASP A 138 17.49 -23.17 34.04
N SER A 139 16.68 -23.45 33.00
CA SER A 139 17.14 -23.87 31.68
C SER A 139 16.20 -23.39 30.59
N ILE A 140 16.80 -22.94 29.48
CA ILE A 140 16.12 -22.46 28.26
C ILE A 140 16.76 -23.13 27.06
N ASP A 141 15.99 -23.98 26.37
CA ASP A 141 16.40 -24.58 25.09
C ASP A 141 15.50 -24.10 23.96
N VAL A 142 16.06 -23.94 22.77
CA VAL A 142 15.30 -23.67 21.54
C VAL A 142 15.63 -24.74 20.51
N VAL A 143 14.63 -25.51 20.11
CA VAL A 143 14.77 -26.62 19.18
C VAL A 143 14.03 -26.35 17.88
N SER A 144 14.65 -26.75 16.78
CA SER A 144 14.03 -26.68 15.45
C SER A 144 12.91 -27.72 15.32
N ALA A 145 11.81 -27.32 14.69
CA ALA A 145 10.78 -28.22 14.18
C ALA A 145 11.28 -29.09 13.00
N GLY A 146 12.47 -28.79 12.45
CA GLY A 146 13.05 -29.38 11.26
C GLY A 146 12.68 -28.63 9.98
N GLU A 147 13.44 -28.86 8.91
CA GLU A 147 13.15 -28.33 7.58
C GLU A 147 11.92 -29.00 6.96
N ARG A 148 11.23 -28.36 6.03
CA ARG A 148 10.07 -28.98 5.37
C ARG A 148 10.54 -30.19 4.56
N ASP A 149 9.82 -31.31 4.71
CA ASP A 149 10.06 -32.49 3.89
C ASP A 149 9.47 -32.21 2.49
N PRO A 150 10.28 -32.16 1.42
CA PRO A 150 9.80 -31.90 0.07
C PRO A 150 8.88 -33.02 -0.45
N ASP A 151 8.95 -34.22 0.12
CA ASP A 151 8.27 -35.43 -0.36
C ASP A 151 6.95 -35.73 0.37
N GLN A 152 6.59 -34.93 1.39
CA GLN A 152 5.31 -35.08 2.06
C GLN A 152 4.18 -34.55 1.16
N GLU A 153 3.38 -35.45 0.59
CA GLU A 153 2.22 -35.13 -0.28
C GLU A 153 1.36 -34.02 0.35
N GLY A 154 1.17 -32.92 -0.38
CA GLY A 154 0.40 -31.75 0.07
C GLY A 154 1.16 -30.73 0.95
N ALA A 155 2.30 -31.08 1.55
CA ALA A 155 3.04 -30.18 2.44
C ALA A 155 3.80 -29.06 1.69
N SER A 156 4.23 -29.34 0.45
CA SER A 156 4.85 -28.34 -0.43
C SER A 156 3.84 -27.24 -0.77
N GLY A 157 3.99 -26.06 -0.17
CA GLY A 157 3.13 -24.90 -0.40
C GLY A 157 1.96 -24.70 0.58
N ALA A 158 1.78 -25.58 1.58
CA ALA A 158 0.71 -25.51 2.58
C ALA A 158 0.91 -24.43 3.66
N SER A 159 1.01 -23.17 3.22
CA SER A 159 1.15 -22.00 4.09
C SER A 159 -0.20 -21.37 4.42
N ALA A 160 -0.29 -20.69 5.56
CA ALA A 160 -1.47 -19.92 5.94
C ALA A 160 -1.82 -18.84 4.91
N SER A 161 -0.81 -18.23 4.28
CA SER A 161 -1.03 -17.25 3.20
C SER A 161 -1.66 -17.89 1.97
N LYS A 162 -1.23 -19.09 1.59
CA LYS A 162 -1.84 -19.83 0.48
C LYS A 162 -3.29 -20.20 0.80
N ALA A 163 -3.56 -20.64 2.03
CA ALA A 163 -4.92 -20.95 2.48
C ALA A 163 -5.87 -19.74 2.38
N ARG A 164 -5.41 -18.54 2.77
CA ARG A 164 -6.21 -17.31 2.60
C ARG A 164 -6.43 -16.97 1.13
N GLU A 165 -5.44 -17.16 0.27
CA GLU A 165 -5.58 -16.96 -1.19
C GLU A 165 -6.63 -17.90 -1.80
N LEU A 166 -6.59 -19.19 -1.45
CA LEU A 166 -7.55 -20.18 -1.93
C LEU A 166 -8.98 -19.84 -1.46
N ALA A 167 -9.14 -19.43 -0.20
CA ALA A 167 -10.43 -18.95 0.33
C ALA A 167 -10.93 -17.70 -0.41
N ALA A 168 -10.05 -16.72 -0.67
CA ALA A 168 -10.40 -15.52 -1.43
C ALA A 168 -10.86 -15.85 -2.87
N LYS A 169 -10.28 -16.89 -3.48
CA LYS A 169 -10.58 -17.32 -4.86
C LYS A 169 -11.77 -18.29 -4.95
N GLY A 170 -12.43 -18.63 -3.84
CA GLY A 170 -13.53 -19.59 -3.86
C GLY A 170 -13.08 -21.05 -4.05
N GLN A 171 -11.80 -21.38 -3.82
CA GLN A 171 -11.22 -22.69 -4.12
C GLN A 171 -11.26 -23.63 -2.91
N GLU A 172 -12.46 -24.02 -2.47
CA GLU A 172 -12.67 -24.85 -1.27
C GLU A 172 -11.95 -26.20 -1.33
N HIS A 173 -12.02 -26.90 -2.47
CA HIS A 173 -11.38 -28.21 -2.62
C HIS A 173 -9.87 -28.14 -2.40
N GLU A 174 -9.20 -27.17 -3.02
CA GLU A 174 -7.76 -26.95 -2.84
C GLU A 174 -7.43 -26.46 -1.43
N PHE A 175 -8.31 -25.65 -0.83
CA PHE A 175 -8.17 -25.24 0.58
C PHE A 175 -8.17 -26.46 1.51
N SER A 176 -9.07 -27.41 1.29
CA SER A 176 -9.16 -28.64 2.10
C SER A 176 -7.88 -29.46 2.05
N LYS A 177 -7.12 -29.43 0.95
CA LYS A 177 -5.86 -30.17 0.81
C LYS A 177 -4.73 -29.63 1.68
N ILE A 178 -4.77 -28.34 2.03
CA ILE A 178 -3.68 -27.68 2.77
C ILE A 178 -4.07 -27.28 4.20
N ILE A 179 -5.36 -27.28 4.53
CA ILE A 179 -5.82 -27.01 5.89
C ILE A 179 -5.65 -28.24 6.77
N MET A 180 -5.29 -28.03 8.03
CA MET A 180 -5.26 -29.12 9.00
C MET A 180 -6.67 -29.70 9.17
N GLY A 181 -6.83 -31.02 9.10
CA GLY A 181 -8.13 -31.68 9.27
C GLY A 181 -8.99 -31.78 8.00
N GLY A 182 -8.46 -31.37 6.84
CA GLY A 182 -9.10 -31.60 5.54
C GLY A 182 -10.47 -30.94 5.43
N ASN A 183 -11.48 -31.73 5.09
CA ASN A 183 -12.87 -31.31 4.96
C ASN A 183 -13.46 -30.70 6.25
N THR A 184 -12.92 -31.04 7.42
CA THR A 184 -13.30 -30.41 8.71
C THR A 184 -13.01 -28.91 8.72
N GLY A 185 -12.10 -28.45 7.85
CA GLY A 185 -11.72 -27.06 7.69
C GLY A 185 -12.74 -26.18 6.96
N LYS A 186 -13.86 -26.73 6.47
CA LYS A 186 -14.90 -25.95 5.77
C LYS A 186 -15.36 -24.74 6.60
N LYS A 187 -15.57 -24.91 7.90
CA LYS A 187 -15.98 -23.80 8.77
C LYS A 187 -14.95 -22.67 8.80
N LEU A 188 -13.65 -23.00 8.77
CA LEU A 188 -12.60 -21.98 8.67
C LEU A 188 -12.59 -21.32 7.30
N TYR A 189 -12.78 -22.09 6.22
CA TYR A 189 -12.90 -21.57 4.87
C TYR A 189 -14.01 -20.51 4.79
N ASP A 190 -15.22 -20.85 5.25
CA ASP A 190 -16.39 -19.95 5.21
C ASP A 190 -16.12 -18.65 5.99
N ILE A 191 -15.53 -18.73 7.20
CA ILE A 191 -15.17 -17.56 8.02
C ILE A 191 -14.14 -16.69 7.32
N ILE A 192 -13.10 -17.30 6.75
CA ILE A 192 -12.02 -16.57 6.08
C ILE A 192 -12.54 -15.89 4.83
N GLN A 193 -13.36 -16.58 4.04
CA GLN A 193 -13.97 -16.03 2.84
C GLN A 193 -14.89 -14.85 3.17
N ASP A 194 -15.78 -14.99 4.17
CA ASP A 194 -16.65 -13.90 4.64
C ASP A 194 -15.86 -12.68 5.12
N ARG A 195 -14.80 -12.88 5.92
CA ARG A 195 -14.01 -11.77 6.45
C ARG A 195 -13.16 -11.09 5.39
N LEU A 196 -12.58 -11.86 4.47
CA LEU A 196 -11.87 -11.29 3.32
C LEU A 196 -12.84 -10.52 2.41
N GLY A 197 -14.03 -11.06 2.18
CA GLY A 197 -15.12 -10.38 1.46
C GLY A 197 -15.53 -9.07 2.14
N LYS A 198 -15.82 -9.09 3.44
CA LYS A 198 -16.14 -7.89 4.23
C LYS A 198 -15.01 -6.88 4.23
N GLN A 199 -13.75 -7.30 4.22
CA GLN A 199 -12.65 -6.36 4.10
C GLN A 199 -12.52 -5.76 2.70
N ILE A 200 -12.78 -6.56 1.66
CA ILE A 200 -12.88 -6.03 0.30
C ILE A 200 -14.03 -5.03 0.27
N ASP A 201 -15.18 -5.32 0.87
CA ASP A 201 -16.32 -4.41 0.96
C ASP A 201 -16.05 -3.19 1.83
N GLU A 202 -15.31 -3.31 2.92
CA GLU A 202 -14.90 -2.20 3.81
C GLU A 202 -13.81 -1.35 3.17
N ASN A 203 -12.86 -1.96 2.45
CA ASN A 203 -11.87 -1.24 1.66
C ASN A 203 -12.52 -0.57 0.46
N ASN A 204 -13.48 -1.23 -0.19
CA ASN A 204 -14.31 -0.65 -1.24
C ASN A 204 -15.14 0.48 -0.65
N LYS A 205 -15.80 0.30 0.49
CA LYS A 205 -16.52 1.36 1.21
C LYS A 205 -15.60 2.47 1.69
N LYS A 206 -14.33 2.22 2.03
CA LYS A 206 -13.35 3.28 2.30
C LYS A 206 -12.91 3.97 1.02
N LEU A 207 -12.69 3.24 -0.07
CA LEU A 207 -12.49 3.76 -1.41
C LEU A 207 -13.68 4.60 -1.90
N TYR A 208 -14.90 4.24 -1.51
CA TYR A 208 -16.15 4.94 -1.84
C TYR A 208 -16.43 6.08 -0.85
N ASN A 209 -16.16 5.94 0.45
CA ASN A 209 -16.50 6.94 1.47
C ASN A 209 -15.38 7.95 1.75
N GLU A 210 -14.10 7.60 1.55
CA GLU A 210 -12.98 8.56 1.63
C GLU A 210 -12.83 9.37 0.33
N ASN A 211 -13.47 8.96 -0.78
CA ASN A 211 -13.48 9.68 -2.07
C ASN A 211 -14.85 10.25 -2.50
N MET A 212 -15.90 10.13 -1.69
CA MET A 212 -17.23 10.71 -1.97
C MET A 212 -17.65 11.81 -0.97
N GLU A 213 -16.70 12.51 -0.39
CA GLU A 213 -16.88 13.94 -0.19
C GLU A 213 -16.26 14.63 -1.42
N ASP A 214 -17.07 14.81 -2.47
CA ASP A 214 -16.75 15.45 -3.75
C ASP A 214 -15.38 15.03 -4.34
N ALA A 215 -15.31 14.00 -5.18
CA ALA A 215 -14.16 13.78 -6.06
C ALA A 215 -14.04 14.96 -7.05
N LYS A 216 -13.47 16.07 -6.56
CA LYS A 216 -13.20 17.27 -7.35
C LYS A 216 -12.24 16.86 -8.47
N PRO A 217 -12.50 17.31 -9.70
CA PRO A 217 -11.67 16.93 -10.83
C PRO A 217 -10.24 17.45 -10.62
N THR A 218 -9.26 16.72 -11.13
CA THR A 218 -7.95 17.33 -11.36
C THR A 218 -8.08 18.35 -12.47
N VAL A 219 -7.63 19.57 -12.21
CA VAL A 219 -7.57 20.64 -13.21
C VAL A 219 -6.14 20.76 -13.71
N TYR A 220 -5.95 20.44 -14.99
CA TYR A 220 -4.70 20.55 -15.70
C TYR A 220 -4.64 21.86 -16.49
N LEU A 221 -3.55 22.61 -16.31
CA LEU A 221 -3.24 23.80 -17.08
C LEU A 221 -2.18 23.46 -18.13
N ASP A 222 -2.38 23.88 -19.39
CA ASP A 222 -1.26 23.96 -20.32
C ASP A 222 -0.28 25.05 -19.87
N MET A 223 0.97 24.93 -20.32
CA MET A 223 2.00 25.94 -20.10
C MET A 223 1.99 26.97 -21.24
N ASP A 224 2.24 26.54 -22.47
CA ASP A 224 2.38 27.47 -23.60
C ASP A 224 1.02 28.08 -23.96
N GLY A 225 0.96 29.40 -24.17
CA GLY A 225 -0.30 30.09 -24.54
C GLY A 225 -1.30 30.28 -23.40
N VAL A 226 -1.08 29.64 -22.24
CA VAL A 226 -1.92 29.72 -21.04
C VAL A 226 -1.18 30.39 -19.87
N LEU A 227 0.00 29.89 -19.51
CA LEU A 227 0.83 30.42 -18.42
C LEU A 227 2.06 31.17 -18.94
N ALA A 228 2.68 30.65 -20.01
CA ALA A 228 3.89 31.15 -20.63
C ALA A 228 3.60 31.69 -22.04
N ASP A 229 4.12 32.87 -22.34
CA ASP A 229 3.95 33.53 -23.62
C ASP A 229 4.97 33.01 -24.64
N PHE A 230 4.60 31.92 -25.32
CA PHE A 230 5.40 31.33 -26.37
C PHE A 230 5.71 32.33 -27.50
N PHE A 231 4.71 33.12 -27.93
CA PHE A 231 4.89 34.06 -29.04
C PHE A 231 5.75 35.26 -28.63
N GLY A 232 5.57 35.79 -27.43
CA GLY A 232 6.46 36.81 -26.86
C GLY A 232 7.90 36.31 -26.71
N GLY A 233 8.09 35.02 -26.40
CA GLY A 233 9.39 34.37 -26.43
C GLY A 233 10.02 34.36 -27.83
N VAL A 234 9.25 34.01 -28.85
CA VAL A 234 9.71 34.05 -30.26
C VAL A 234 10.06 35.49 -30.67
N GLU A 235 9.23 36.47 -30.32
CA GLU A 235 9.47 37.89 -30.59
C GLU A 235 10.80 38.36 -29.98
N LYS A 236 11.05 38.04 -28.71
CA LYS A 236 12.31 38.33 -28.03
C LYS A 236 13.51 37.65 -28.68
N MET A 237 13.38 36.40 -29.10
CA MET A 237 14.45 35.64 -29.76
C MET A 237 14.85 36.24 -31.11
N TYR A 238 13.88 36.73 -31.87
CA TYR A 238 14.11 37.33 -33.19
C TYR A 238 14.33 38.84 -33.14
N GLY A 239 14.15 39.49 -31.98
CA GLY A 239 14.27 40.93 -31.83
C GLY A 239 13.21 41.70 -32.61
N VAL A 240 12.01 41.13 -32.77
CA VAL A 240 10.89 41.73 -33.51
C VAL A 240 9.77 42.12 -32.56
N GLU A 241 9.03 43.19 -32.89
CA GLU A 241 7.90 43.65 -32.05
C GLU A 241 6.70 42.72 -32.13
N HIS A 242 6.51 42.06 -33.28
CA HIS A 242 5.44 41.09 -33.46
C HIS A 242 5.90 39.94 -34.34
N TRP A 243 5.67 38.69 -33.92
CA TRP A 243 6.14 37.50 -34.63
C TRP A 243 5.64 37.41 -36.09
N LYS A 244 4.49 38.04 -36.41
CA LYS A 244 3.97 38.14 -37.78
C LYS A 244 4.92 38.90 -38.72
N GLN A 245 5.81 39.75 -38.21
CA GLN A 245 6.84 40.41 -39.01
C GLN A 245 7.79 39.39 -39.67
N LEU A 246 7.89 38.18 -39.10
CA LEU A 246 8.68 37.08 -39.65
C LEU A 246 8.00 36.38 -40.85
N THR A 247 6.76 36.74 -41.20
CA THR A 247 5.97 36.11 -42.29
C THR A 247 6.11 36.79 -43.66
N ASN A 248 6.98 37.79 -43.80
CA ASN A 248 7.12 38.59 -45.03
C ASN A 248 7.72 37.82 -46.22
N ASP A 249 8.32 36.65 -46.00
CA ASP A 249 8.84 35.78 -47.05
C ASP A 249 7.99 34.51 -47.18
N LYS A 250 7.14 34.44 -48.21
CA LYS A 250 6.25 33.30 -48.47
C LYS A 250 6.97 32.03 -48.95
N THR A 251 8.28 32.08 -49.19
CA THR A 251 9.08 30.91 -49.60
C THR A 251 9.61 30.10 -48.42
N LYS A 252 9.51 30.64 -47.20
CA LYS A 252 10.03 30.03 -45.97
C LYS A 252 8.90 29.47 -45.10
N ASP A 253 9.07 28.24 -44.64
CA ASP A 253 8.21 27.68 -43.60
C ASP A 253 8.67 28.24 -42.25
N LEU A 254 8.16 29.42 -41.89
CA LEU A 254 8.48 30.11 -40.65
C LEU A 254 8.29 29.22 -39.42
N LYS A 255 7.28 28.34 -39.45
CA LYS A 255 7.05 27.40 -38.36
C LYS A 255 8.22 26.44 -38.25
N LYS A 256 8.68 25.87 -39.36
CA LYS A 256 9.88 25.03 -39.36
C LYS A 256 11.12 25.77 -38.89
N GLU A 257 11.34 27.00 -39.36
CA GLU A 257 12.51 27.80 -38.94
C GLU A 257 12.54 28.10 -37.44
N VAL A 258 11.40 28.49 -36.86
CA VAL A 258 11.29 28.70 -35.41
C VAL A 258 11.56 27.40 -34.67
N ILE A 259 10.96 26.28 -35.11
CA ILE A 259 11.15 24.96 -34.49
C ILE A 259 12.61 24.53 -34.55
N ASP A 260 13.25 24.65 -35.72
CA ASP A 260 14.67 24.31 -35.91
C ASP A 260 15.57 25.16 -35.01
N ARG A 261 15.24 26.45 -34.84
CA ARG A 261 16.02 27.38 -34.01
C ARG A 261 15.89 27.14 -32.51
N ILE A 262 14.71 26.73 -32.04
CA ILE A 262 14.48 26.49 -30.61
C ILE A 262 14.83 25.05 -30.18
N THR A 263 14.90 24.11 -31.12
CA THR A 263 15.24 22.71 -30.86
C THR A 263 16.61 22.60 -30.21
N GLY A 264 16.71 21.83 -29.11
CA GLY A 264 17.96 21.64 -28.38
C GLY A 264 18.43 22.84 -27.57
N THR A 265 17.64 23.92 -27.49
CA THR A 265 17.96 25.14 -26.71
C THR A 265 17.21 25.19 -25.37
N ASP A 266 17.53 26.19 -24.55
CA ASP A 266 16.84 26.50 -23.29
C ASP A 266 15.62 27.42 -23.47
N PHE A 267 15.18 27.67 -24.71
CA PHE A 267 14.11 28.61 -25.06
C PHE A 267 12.92 28.59 -24.10
N PHE A 268 12.38 27.40 -23.80
CA PHE A 268 11.21 27.24 -22.94
C PHE A 268 11.43 27.73 -21.50
N ALA A 269 12.66 27.70 -20.98
CA ALA A 269 13.00 28.22 -19.65
C ALA A 269 13.03 29.76 -19.59
N THR A 270 13.07 30.42 -20.75
CA THR A 270 13.20 31.89 -20.86
C THR A 270 11.90 32.60 -21.21
N LEU A 271 10.81 31.85 -21.40
CA LEU A 271 9.53 32.40 -21.83
C LEU A 271 9.00 33.46 -20.84
N PRO A 272 8.46 34.60 -21.31
CA PRO A 272 7.74 35.51 -20.45
C PRO A 272 6.52 34.82 -19.82
N LYS A 273 6.25 35.10 -18.54
CA LYS A 273 5.01 34.67 -17.87
C LYS A 273 3.88 35.64 -18.23
N PHE A 274 2.70 35.12 -18.52
CA PHE A 274 1.53 35.99 -18.71
C PHE A 274 1.14 36.66 -17.38
N PRO A 275 0.78 37.96 -17.38
CA PRO A 275 0.33 38.65 -16.17
C PRO A 275 -0.86 37.98 -15.48
N ALA A 276 -1.76 37.37 -16.25
CA ALA A 276 -2.95 36.68 -15.75
C ALA A 276 -2.68 35.28 -15.16
N ALA A 277 -1.45 34.75 -15.28
CA ALA A 277 -1.15 33.36 -14.92
C ALA A 277 -1.38 33.06 -13.43
N ASP A 278 -1.00 33.97 -12.53
CA ASP A 278 -1.20 33.79 -11.09
C ASP A 278 -2.68 33.86 -10.70
N GLU A 279 -3.44 34.76 -11.33
CA GLU A 279 -4.88 34.86 -11.10
C GLU A 279 -5.62 33.62 -11.61
N LEU A 280 -5.20 33.08 -12.75
CA LEU A 280 -5.70 31.80 -13.28
C LEU A 280 -5.44 30.64 -12.30
N ILE A 281 -4.21 30.50 -11.81
CA ILE A 281 -3.84 29.44 -10.84
C ILE A 281 -4.67 29.59 -9.55
N ASN A 282 -4.81 30.81 -9.03
CA ASN A 282 -5.60 31.07 -7.83
C ASN A 282 -7.09 30.72 -8.03
N MET A 283 -7.66 31.03 -9.20
CA MET A 283 -9.03 30.66 -9.55
C MET A 283 -9.20 29.13 -9.54
N VAL A 284 -8.26 28.42 -10.14
CA VAL A 284 -8.27 26.94 -10.21
C VAL A 284 -8.13 26.33 -8.81
N LYS A 285 -7.19 26.82 -7.99
CA LYS A 285 -7.02 26.36 -6.61
C LYS A 285 -8.28 26.60 -5.79
N LYS A 286 -8.94 27.75 -5.94
CA LYS A 286 -10.21 28.02 -5.24
C LYS A 286 -11.28 27.00 -5.62
N PHE A 287 -11.34 26.61 -6.89
CA PHE A 287 -12.30 25.62 -7.39
C PHE A 287 -12.00 24.21 -6.83
N THR A 288 -10.74 23.77 -6.88
CA THR A 288 -10.32 22.42 -6.49
C THR A 288 -10.12 22.24 -4.98
N GLY A 289 -10.13 23.31 -4.19
CA GLY A 289 -9.79 23.25 -2.76
C GLY A 289 -8.29 23.30 -2.47
N GLY A 290 -7.50 23.90 -3.37
CA GLY A 290 -6.10 24.25 -3.14
C GLY A 290 -5.11 23.63 -4.13
N LYS A 291 -5.59 22.83 -5.09
CA LYS A 291 -4.75 21.99 -5.95
C LYS A 291 -4.80 22.40 -7.42
N PHE A 292 -3.70 22.19 -8.14
CA PHE A 292 -3.70 22.27 -9.60
C PHE A 292 -2.56 21.42 -10.14
N SER A 293 -2.61 21.08 -11.42
CA SER A 293 -1.57 20.32 -12.11
C SER A 293 -1.26 20.93 -13.46
N ILE A 294 -0.09 20.60 -14.00
CA ILE A 294 0.34 21.03 -15.33
C ILE A 294 0.27 19.84 -16.28
N ASN A 295 -0.32 20.04 -17.45
CA ASN A 295 -0.26 19.09 -18.56
C ASN A 295 0.16 19.83 -19.83
N THR A 296 1.46 19.80 -20.12
CA THR A 296 2.05 20.48 -21.28
C THR A 296 2.60 19.49 -22.28
N SER A 297 2.56 19.85 -23.56
CA SER A 297 3.15 19.03 -24.60
C SER A 297 4.60 19.43 -24.85
N PRO A 298 5.51 18.46 -24.99
CA PRO A 298 6.86 18.74 -25.44
C PRO A 298 6.89 19.19 -26.90
N LEU A 299 7.99 19.82 -27.29
CA LEU A 299 8.29 20.14 -28.68
C LEU A 299 8.46 18.84 -29.49
N ARG A 300 7.77 18.73 -30.63
CA ARG A 300 7.87 17.58 -31.52
C ARG A 300 9.31 17.47 -32.04
N GLY A 301 9.92 16.31 -31.85
CA GLY A 301 11.31 16.07 -32.27
C GLY A 301 12.35 16.47 -31.22
N ASP A 302 11.94 17.09 -30.11
CA ASP A 302 12.84 17.56 -29.06
C ASP A 302 12.28 17.26 -27.66
N HIS A 303 11.75 16.04 -27.47
CA HIS A 303 10.89 15.72 -26.33
C HIS A 303 11.59 15.88 -24.98
N GLU A 304 12.81 15.35 -24.86
CA GLU A 304 13.57 15.36 -23.61
C GLU A 304 14.04 16.76 -23.23
N ASN A 305 14.63 17.48 -24.18
CA ASN A 305 15.18 18.82 -23.95
C ASN A 305 14.08 19.86 -23.68
N SER A 306 13.08 19.95 -24.56
CA SER A 306 11.96 20.88 -24.35
C SER A 306 11.19 20.54 -23.07
N GLY A 307 10.99 19.26 -22.77
CA GLY A 307 10.35 18.81 -21.53
C GLY A 307 11.14 19.20 -20.28
N LYS A 308 12.46 19.07 -20.31
CA LYS A 308 13.36 19.53 -19.24
C LYS A 308 13.21 21.03 -19.02
N TYR A 309 13.35 21.86 -20.05
CA TYR A 309 13.33 23.31 -19.89
C TYR A 309 11.94 23.88 -19.56
N LYS A 310 10.86 23.19 -19.96
CA LYS A 310 9.51 23.48 -19.46
C LYS A 310 9.38 23.25 -17.95
N LYS A 311 9.93 22.14 -17.43
CA LYS A 311 9.97 21.89 -15.98
C LYS A 311 10.80 22.94 -15.23
N VAL A 312 11.92 23.37 -15.81
CA VAL A 312 12.74 24.47 -15.26
C VAL A 312 11.94 25.77 -15.20
N TRP A 313 11.24 26.12 -16.30
CA TRP A 313 10.39 27.30 -16.32
C TRP A 313 9.33 27.26 -15.22
N ILE A 314 8.62 26.14 -15.10
CA ILE A 314 7.60 25.91 -14.08
C ILE A 314 8.18 26.12 -12.69
N SER A 315 9.32 25.48 -12.38
CA SER A 315 9.97 25.61 -11.08
C SER A 315 10.39 27.04 -10.73
N ASN A 316 10.67 27.88 -11.73
CA ASN A 316 11.14 29.24 -11.53
C ASN A 316 10.01 30.28 -11.46
N ASN A 317 8.86 30.00 -12.08
CA ASN A 317 7.83 31.01 -12.35
C ASN A 317 6.48 30.76 -11.67
N ILE A 318 6.18 29.51 -11.28
CA ILE A 318 4.90 29.18 -10.66
C ILE A 318 5.12 28.47 -9.32
N GLU A 319 4.16 28.64 -8.41
CA GLU A 319 4.10 27.87 -7.17
C GLU A 319 3.97 26.37 -7.45
N GLN A 320 4.36 25.54 -6.48
CA GLN A 320 4.48 24.09 -6.66
C GLN A 320 3.14 23.45 -7.08
N PRO A 321 3.02 22.92 -8.32
CA PRO A 321 1.85 22.14 -8.73
C PRO A 321 1.91 20.73 -8.11
N ASP A 322 0.75 20.08 -8.00
CA ASP A 322 0.66 18.69 -7.51
C ASP A 322 1.36 17.72 -8.47
N GLU A 323 1.16 17.92 -9.78
CA GLU A 323 1.78 17.12 -10.84
C GLU A 323 2.25 17.99 -12.00
N ILE A 324 3.38 17.61 -12.62
CA ILE A 324 3.87 18.18 -13.88
C ILE A 324 4.00 17.07 -14.91
N ILE A 325 3.04 17.03 -15.83
CA ILE A 325 2.99 16.06 -16.92
C ILE A 325 3.50 16.72 -18.19
N VAL A 326 4.53 16.13 -18.78
CA VAL A 326 5.03 16.49 -20.10
C VAL A 326 4.70 15.36 -21.06
N THR A 327 3.68 15.53 -21.91
CA THR A 327 3.20 14.46 -22.82
C THR A 327 2.63 14.99 -24.13
N GLY A 328 2.86 14.25 -25.21
CA GLY A 328 2.20 14.48 -26.51
C GLY A 328 0.77 13.93 -26.60
N ARG A 329 0.32 13.18 -25.58
CA ARG A 329 -1.02 12.55 -25.50
C ARG A 329 -1.75 13.00 -24.25
N LYS A 330 -2.17 14.27 -24.22
CA LYS A 330 -2.80 14.87 -23.04
C LYS A 330 -4.06 14.10 -22.64
N GLU A 331 -4.86 13.68 -23.62
CA GLU A 331 -6.12 12.96 -23.45
C GLU A 331 -6.04 11.68 -22.62
N SER A 332 -4.83 11.12 -22.42
CA SER A 332 -4.62 9.98 -21.51
C SER A 332 -4.88 10.29 -20.03
N TYR A 333 -5.05 11.57 -19.68
CA TYR A 333 -5.38 12.07 -18.34
C TYR A 333 -6.80 12.65 -18.24
N ALA A 334 -7.61 12.48 -19.29
CA ALA A 334 -8.95 13.07 -19.38
C ALA A 334 -9.92 12.61 -18.29
N LYS A 335 -9.67 11.47 -17.66
CA LYS A 335 -10.43 10.95 -16.52
C LYS A 335 -9.48 10.43 -15.45
N ASP A 336 -9.92 10.53 -14.19
CA ASP A 336 -9.27 9.80 -13.11
C ASP A 336 -9.35 8.29 -13.37
N LYS A 337 -8.22 7.59 -13.18
CA LYS A 337 -8.12 6.16 -13.52
C LYS A 337 -8.82 5.25 -12.51
N GLY A 338 -9.00 5.71 -11.28
CA GLY A 338 -9.66 4.95 -10.21
C GLY A 338 -11.16 5.20 -10.16
N THR A 339 -11.58 6.47 -10.19
CA THR A 339 -12.98 6.86 -10.04
C THR A 339 -13.71 7.01 -11.38
N GLY A 340 -12.98 7.25 -12.47
CA GLY A 340 -13.56 7.60 -13.76
C GLY A 340 -14.06 9.05 -13.86
N THR A 341 -13.86 9.87 -12.81
CA THR A 341 -14.27 11.28 -12.80
C THR A 341 -13.62 12.04 -13.96
N PRO A 342 -14.38 12.79 -14.78
CA PRO A 342 -13.82 13.65 -15.81
C PRO A 342 -12.88 14.70 -15.23
N ASN A 343 -11.63 14.75 -15.70
CA ASN A 343 -10.69 15.81 -15.34
C ASN A 343 -10.90 17.04 -16.25
N ILE A 344 -10.44 18.20 -15.78
CA ILE A 344 -10.52 19.45 -16.54
C ILE A 344 -9.18 19.74 -17.22
N LEU A 345 -9.19 20.12 -18.49
CA LEU A 345 -8.02 20.67 -19.21
C LEU A 345 -8.30 22.10 -19.64
N ILE A 346 -7.41 23.03 -19.27
CA ILE A 346 -7.38 24.42 -19.75
C ILE A 346 -6.19 24.55 -20.72
N ASP A 347 -6.48 24.74 -22.00
CA ASP A 347 -5.50 24.65 -23.09
C ASP A 347 -5.85 25.65 -24.21
N ASP A 348 -4.85 26.21 -24.88
CA ASP A 348 -5.04 27.21 -25.93
C ASP A 348 -5.33 26.58 -27.31
N ARG A 349 -5.13 25.26 -27.46
CA ARG A 349 -5.27 24.56 -28.74
C ARG A 349 -6.61 23.82 -28.84
N PRO A 350 -7.47 24.18 -29.82
CA PRO A 350 -8.75 23.50 -30.02
C PRO A 350 -8.65 21.98 -30.21
N ILE A 351 -7.59 21.50 -30.86
CA ILE A 351 -7.39 20.06 -31.09
C ILE A 351 -7.11 19.29 -29.79
N ASN A 352 -6.44 19.91 -28.81
CA ASN A 352 -6.17 19.27 -27.52
C ASN A 352 -7.48 19.15 -26.73
N ILE A 353 -8.28 20.23 -26.72
CA ILE A 353 -9.61 20.26 -26.11
C ILE A 353 -10.54 19.21 -26.73
N GLN A 354 -10.58 19.10 -28.06
CA GLN A 354 -11.40 18.09 -28.76
C GLN A 354 -11.00 16.66 -28.37
N LYS A 355 -9.70 16.35 -28.36
CA LYS A 355 -9.20 15.02 -27.96
C LYS A 355 -9.50 14.71 -26.50
N TRP A 356 -9.35 15.70 -25.63
CA TRP A 356 -9.65 15.58 -24.20
C TRP A 356 -11.13 15.26 -23.96
N GLN A 357 -12.02 16.01 -24.61
CA GLN A 357 -13.45 15.79 -24.55
C GLN A 357 -13.85 14.41 -25.13
N ALA A 358 -13.25 14.01 -26.26
CA ALA A 358 -13.46 12.69 -26.84
C ALA A 358 -13.01 11.53 -25.93
N ALA A 359 -12.01 11.76 -25.07
CA ALA A 359 -11.57 10.80 -24.06
C ALA A 359 -12.41 10.81 -22.76
N GLY A 360 -13.45 11.64 -22.71
CA GLY A 360 -14.40 11.73 -21.59
C GLY A 360 -14.01 12.73 -20.50
N GLY A 361 -13.11 13.67 -20.79
CA GLY A 361 -12.78 14.78 -19.90
C GLY A 361 -13.52 16.07 -20.25
N TYR A 362 -13.38 17.10 -19.42
CA TYR A 362 -13.97 18.42 -19.66
C TYR A 362 -12.91 19.43 -20.11
N GLY A 363 -13.03 19.95 -21.32
CA GLY A 363 -12.05 20.90 -21.87
C GLY A 363 -12.54 22.34 -21.86
N ILE A 364 -11.67 23.27 -21.45
CA ILE A 364 -11.87 24.72 -21.49
C ILE A 364 -10.82 25.32 -22.42
N LEU A 365 -11.25 25.77 -23.60
CA LEU A 365 -10.37 26.47 -24.54
C LEU A 365 -10.06 27.88 -24.01
N TYR A 366 -8.79 28.15 -23.71
CA TYR A 366 -8.35 29.43 -23.16
C TYR A 366 -6.98 29.82 -23.71
N GLN A 367 -6.90 31.01 -24.30
CA GLN A 367 -5.65 31.60 -24.77
C GLN A 367 -5.41 32.93 -24.06
N ALA A 368 -4.34 33.04 -23.27
CA ALA A 368 -4.16 34.13 -22.30
C ALA A 368 -4.07 35.54 -22.91
N ASN A 369 -3.57 35.67 -24.14
CA ASN A 369 -3.51 36.95 -24.85
C ASN A 369 -4.78 37.28 -25.66
N ARG A 370 -5.82 36.44 -25.60
CA ARG A 370 -7.08 36.64 -26.35
C ARG A 370 -8.32 36.57 -25.47
N ASP A 371 -8.33 35.66 -24.50
CA ASP A 371 -9.48 35.33 -23.69
C ASP A 371 -9.39 35.98 -22.30
N SER A 372 -10.51 36.48 -21.79
CA SER A 372 -10.64 36.87 -20.38
C SER A 372 -10.71 35.65 -19.47
N LEU A 373 -10.23 35.77 -18.22
CA LEU A 373 -10.39 34.76 -17.18
C LEU A 373 -11.86 34.45 -16.86
N ASP A 374 -12.80 35.34 -17.20
CA ASP A 374 -14.24 35.05 -17.13
C ASP A 374 -14.65 33.83 -17.96
N LYS A 375 -13.94 33.54 -19.06
CA LYS A 375 -14.17 32.35 -19.87
C LYS A 375 -13.84 31.08 -19.09
N VAL A 376 -12.72 31.10 -18.38
CA VAL A 376 -12.30 29.99 -17.50
C VAL A 376 -13.27 29.83 -16.35
N LYS A 377 -13.62 30.94 -15.68
CA LYS A 377 -14.59 30.94 -14.58
C LYS A 377 -15.91 30.30 -14.98
N LYS A 378 -16.49 30.74 -16.11
CA LYS A 378 -17.73 30.15 -16.67
C LYS A 378 -17.56 28.67 -17.02
N GLY A 379 -16.38 28.28 -17.54
CA GLY A 379 -16.05 26.89 -17.82
C GLY A 379 -16.06 26.02 -16.57
N LEU A 380 -15.41 26.47 -15.50
CA LEU A 380 -15.37 25.78 -14.20
C LEU A 380 -16.75 25.71 -13.53
N GLU A 381 -17.50 26.81 -13.55
CA GLU A 381 -18.90 26.85 -13.06
C GLU A 381 -19.82 25.94 -13.88
N GLY A 382 -19.57 25.80 -15.18
CA GLY A 382 -20.28 24.88 -16.07
C GLY A 382 -20.03 23.42 -15.70
N TYR A 383 -18.78 23.07 -15.37
CA TYR A 383 -18.44 21.73 -14.90
C TYR A 383 -19.18 21.38 -13.60
N ALA A 384 -19.24 22.30 -12.63
CA ALA A 384 -19.87 22.05 -11.34
C ALA A 384 -21.39 21.81 -11.41
N LYS A 385 -22.02 22.02 -12.56
CA LYS A 385 -23.47 21.82 -12.80
C LYS A 385 -23.78 20.50 -13.52
N VAL A 386 -22.76 19.81 -14.03
CA VAL A 386 -22.84 18.50 -14.70
C VAL A 386 -22.48 17.43 -13.70
#